data_AF-M2T8G6-F1
#
_entry.id   AF-M2T8G6-F1
#
_cell.length_a   1.000
_cell.length_b   1.000
_cell.length_c   1.000
_cell.angle_alpha   90.00
_cell.angle_beta   90.00
_cell.angle_gamma   90.00
#
_symmetry.space_group_name_H-M   'P 1'
#
loop_
_entity.id
_entity.type
_entity.pdbx_description
1 polymer ?
#
loop_
_entity_poly.entity_id
_entity_poly.type
_entity_poly.pdbx_seq_one_letter_code
_entity_poly.pdbx_strand_id
1 'polypeptide(L)'
;PRISLISANAFHYTMKRKENEFFTTSIYEIDRILEERRLKDDPENAKLVQDRLPSVYYSYRDVFSKTAADQLPEHRPYDHKI
;
A
#
# COMPACT_ATOMS: atom_id res chain seq x y z
N PRO A 1 -8.70 -5.06 1.09
CA PRO A 1 -8.49 -6.01 2.21
C PRO A 1 -9.73 -6.10 3.12
N ARG A 2 -10.31 -7.29 3.30
CA ARG A 2 -11.36 -7.51 4.32
C ARG A 2 -10.67 -7.82 5.64
N ILE A 3 -10.73 -6.88 6.58
CA ILE A 3 -10.18 -7.03 7.93
C ILE A 3 -11.33 -7.50 8.83
N SER A 4 -11.12 -8.59 9.57
CA SER A 4 -12.11 -9.14 10.51
C SER A 4 -11.49 -9.28 11.88
N LEU A 5 -12.22 -8.87 12.92
CA LEU A 5 -11.81 -9.06 14.30
C LEU A 5 -12.25 -10.44 14.78
N ILE A 6 -11.34 -11.20 15.38
CA ILE A 6 -11.61 -12.54 15.92
C ILE A 6 -11.16 -12.63 17.37
N SER A 7 -11.72 -13.58 18.11
CA SER A 7 -11.30 -13.86 19.48
C SER A 7 -9.95 -14.58 19.52
N ALA A 8 -9.27 -14.54 20.68
CA ALA A 8 -8.00 -15.22 20.89
C ALA A 8 -8.08 -16.75 20.62
N ASN A 9 -9.19 -17.39 21.00
CA ASN A 9 -9.40 -18.82 20.76
C ASN A 9 -9.52 -19.14 19.27
N ALA A 10 -10.27 -18.32 18.52
CA ALA A 10 -10.41 -18.46 17.08
C ALA A 10 -9.07 -18.24 16.36
N PHE A 11 -8.28 -17.26 16.83
CA PHE A 11 -6.93 -17.02 16.32
C PHE A 11 -6.02 -18.23 16.55
N HIS A 12 -5.95 -18.77 17.77
CA HIS A 12 -5.15 -19.95 18.09
C HIS A 12 -5.56 -21.19 17.28
N TYR A 13 -6.88 -21.38 17.06
CA TYR A 13 -7.39 -22.44 16.19
C TYR A 13 -6.92 -22.26 14.74
N THR A 14 -6.97 -21.03 14.22
CA THR A 14 -6.62 -20.69 12.84
C THR A 14 -5.13 -20.90 12.57
N MET A 15 -4.26 -20.60 13.55
CA MET A 15 -2.81 -20.83 13.47
C MET A 15 -2.42 -22.31 13.31
N LYS A 16 -3.25 -23.26 13.75
CA LYS A 16 -2.96 -24.70 13.68
C LYS A 16 -3.33 -25.35 12.35
N ARG A 17 -4.08 -24.65 11.49
CA ARG A 17 -4.53 -25.17 10.19
C ARG A 17 -3.38 -25.07 9.20
N LYS A 18 -3.12 -26.16 8.46
CA LYS A 18 -1.98 -26.25 7.53
C LYS A 18 -2.16 -25.39 6.28
N GLU A 19 -3.39 -25.05 5.94
CA GLU A 19 -3.69 -24.14 4.84
C GLU A 19 -3.39 -22.67 5.13
N ASN A 20 -3.10 -22.32 6.39
CA ASN A 20 -2.87 -20.94 6.80
C ASN A 20 -1.40 -20.68 7.08
N GLU A 21 -0.93 -19.52 6.65
CA GLU A 21 0.40 -19.01 6.99
C GLU A 21 0.25 -17.87 8.00
N PHE A 22 1.10 -17.87 9.02
CA PHE A 22 1.08 -16.86 10.07
C PHE A 22 2.38 -16.05 10.06
N PHE A 23 2.23 -14.73 10.15
CA PHE A 23 3.33 -13.80 10.26
C PHE A 23 3.14 -12.89 11.46
N THR A 24 4.24 -12.49 12.07
CA THR A 24 4.28 -11.44 13.07
C THR A 24 5.24 -10.37 12.58
N THR A 25 4.90 -9.11 12.82
CA THR A 25 5.81 -7.99 12.58
C THR A 25 5.49 -6.87 13.55
N SER A 26 6.45 -5.99 13.79
CA SER A 26 6.26 -4.76 14.56
C SER A 26 6.13 -3.55 13.64
N ILE A 27 5.52 -2.48 14.14
CA ILE A 27 5.45 -1.19 13.43
C ILE A 27 6.87 -0.73 13.06
N TYR A 28 7.84 -0.89 13.96
CA TYR A 28 9.24 -0.55 13.71
C TYR A 28 9.85 -1.32 12.52
N GLU A 29 9.61 -2.62 12.42
CA GLU A 29 10.10 -3.43 11.31
C GLU A 29 9.45 -3.00 9.98
N ILE A 30 8.15 -2.72 10.02
CA ILE A 30 7.41 -2.18 8.86
C ILE A 30 8.05 -0.86 8.41
N ASP A 31 8.22 0.09 9.33
CA ASP A 31 8.78 1.41 9.01
C ASP A 31 10.20 1.32 8.47
N ARG A 32 11.05 0.47 9.07
CA ARG A 32 12.43 0.26 8.58
C ARG A 32 12.43 -0.28 7.16
N ILE A 33 11.60 -1.28 6.89
CA ILE A 33 11.47 -1.87 5.56
C ILE A 33 10.91 -0.86 4.55
N LEU A 34 9.98 0.00 4.96
CA LEU A 34 9.43 1.05 4.11
C LEU A 34 10.48 2.11 3.77
N GLU A 35 11.31 2.53 4.73
CA GLU A 35 12.42 3.45 4.48
C GLU A 35 13.51 2.83 3.58
N GLU A 36 13.85 1.55 3.79
CA GLU A 36 14.74 0.81 2.87
C GLU A 36 14.16 0.73 1.45
N ARG A 37 12.83 0.57 1.33
CA ARG A 37 12.09 0.49 0.06
C ARG A 37 11.55 1.82 -0.40
N ARG A 38 12.02 2.95 0.15
CA ARG A 38 11.59 4.28 -0.26
C ARG A 38 12.14 4.55 -1.65
N LEU A 39 11.44 4.00 -2.62
CA LEU A 39 11.77 4.07 -4.03
C LEU A 39 11.41 5.48 -4.49
N LYS A 40 12.40 6.18 -5.01
CA LYS A 40 12.14 7.32 -5.91
C LYS A 40 11.33 6.80 -7.10
N ASP A 41 10.65 7.72 -7.79
CA ASP A 41 9.95 7.36 -9.02
C ASP A 41 10.88 6.57 -9.94
N ASP A 42 10.43 5.38 -10.33
CA ASP A 42 11.21 4.46 -11.12
C ASP A 42 11.38 5.04 -12.54
N PRO A 43 12.62 5.29 -13.00
CA PRO A 43 12.86 5.82 -14.34
C PRO A 43 12.34 4.89 -15.45
N GLU A 44 12.20 3.59 -15.21
CA GLU A 44 11.58 2.66 -16.16
C GLU A 44 10.07 2.88 -16.25
N ASN A 45 9.40 3.09 -15.12
CA ASN A 45 7.98 3.44 -15.08
C ASN A 45 7.70 4.77 -15.79
N ALA A 46 8.54 5.79 -15.59
CA ALA A 46 8.38 7.08 -16.26
C ALA A 46 8.43 6.95 -17.80
N LYS A 47 9.31 6.10 -18.32
CA LYS A 47 9.40 5.80 -19.77
C LYS A 47 8.15 5.06 -20.26
N LEU A 48 7.68 4.07 -19.51
CA LEU A 48 6.45 3.34 -19.86
C LEU A 48 5.23 4.26 -19.94
N VAL A 49 5.10 5.20 -19.00
CA VAL A 49 4.04 6.20 -19.01
C VAL A 49 4.19 7.13 -20.20
N GLN A 50 5.41 7.57 -20.54
CA GLN A 50 5.64 8.40 -21.72
C GLN A 50 5.25 7.68 -23.02
N ASP A 51 5.57 6.40 -23.15
CA ASP A 51 5.40 5.63 -24.39
C ASP A 51 3.98 5.10 -24.59
N ARG A 52 3.29 4.72 -23.51
CA ARG A 52 2.01 4.00 -23.59
C ARG A 52 0.79 4.82 -23.23
N LEU A 53 0.95 5.96 -22.57
CA LEU A 53 -0.18 6.76 -22.13
C LEU A 53 -0.90 7.36 -23.36
N PRO A 54 -2.21 7.14 -23.52
CA PRO A 54 -2.96 7.79 -24.59
C PRO A 54 -2.90 9.31 -24.45
N SER A 55 -2.88 10.03 -25.57
CA SER A 55 -2.74 11.50 -25.61
C SER A 55 -3.81 12.24 -24.80
N VAL A 56 -5.03 11.70 -24.76
CA VAL A 56 -6.15 12.23 -23.97
C VAL A 56 -5.87 12.28 -22.46
N TYR A 57 -4.92 11.47 -21.97
CA TYR A 57 -4.56 11.40 -20.56
C TYR A 57 -3.22 12.07 -20.22
N TYR A 58 -2.58 12.76 -21.17
CA TYR A 58 -1.29 13.42 -20.92
C TYR A 58 -1.32 14.47 -19.81
N SER A 59 -2.46 15.09 -19.55
CA SER A 59 -2.65 16.00 -18.41
C SER A 59 -2.59 15.30 -17.05
N TYR A 60 -2.74 13.98 -17.01
CA TYR A 60 -2.73 13.16 -15.80
C TYR A 60 -1.46 12.32 -15.67
N ARG A 61 -0.35 12.70 -16.31
CA ARG A 61 0.93 11.95 -16.20
C ARG A 61 1.44 11.88 -14.77
N ASP A 62 1.19 12.92 -14.00
CA ASP A 62 1.56 13.06 -12.59
C ASP A 62 0.88 12.03 -11.68
N VAL A 63 -0.31 11.53 -12.04
CA VAL A 63 -1.03 10.50 -11.23
C VAL A 63 -0.29 9.17 -11.18
N PHE A 64 0.67 8.94 -12.07
CA PHE A 64 1.52 7.75 -12.07
C PHE A 64 2.79 7.90 -11.23
N SER A 65 2.99 9.05 -10.58
CA SER A 65 4.08 9.23 -9.62
C SER A 65 3.81 8.40 -8.38
N LYS A 66 4.75 7.52 -8.05
CA LYS A 66 4.70 6.73 -6.82
C LYS A 66 4.84 7.65 -5.62
N THR A 67 5.74 8.62 -5.69
CA THR A 67 5.98 9.55 -4.59
C THR A 67 4.76 10.37 -4.23
N ALA A 68 3.95 10.78 -5.22
CA ALA A 68 2.68 11.47 -4.99
C ALA A 68 1.62 10.52 -4.39
N ALA A 69 1.56 9.26 -4.86
CA ALA A 69 0.60 8.27 -4.38
C ALA A 69 0.86 7.83 -2.92
N ASP A 70 2.12 7.84 -2.47
CA ASP A 70 2.51 7.50 -1.10
C ASP A 70 2.14 8.61 -0.08
N GLN A 71 1.65 9.78 -0.54
CA GLN A 71 1.16 10.83 0.35
C GLN A 71 -0.32 10.65 0.65
N LEU A 72 -0.67 10.70 1.94
CA LEU A 72 -2.07 10.70 2.35
C LEU A 72 -2.75 12.02 1.94
N PRO A 73 -4.00 11.97 1.46
CA PRO A 73 -4.75 13.18 1.20
C PRO A 73 -5.00 13.95 2.50
N GLU A 74 -5.22 15.25 2.39
CA GLU A 74 -5.63 16.07 3.53
C GLU A 74 -6.95 15.56 4.12
N HIS A 75 -7.03 15.58 5.44
CA HIS A 75 -8.22 15.17 6.18
C HIS A 75 -9.43 16.03 5.81
N ARG A 76 -10.55 15.38 5.52
CA ARG A 76 -11.81 16.02 5.12
C ARG A 76 -12.84 15.94 6.24
N PRO A 77 -13.77 16.91 6.35
CA PRO A 77 -14.78 16.91 7.41
C PRO A 77 -15.70 15.68 7.45
N TYR A 78 -15.79 14.97 6.32
CA TYR A 78 -16.63 13.79 6.11
C TYR A 78 -15.82 12.49 6.06
N ASP A 79 -14.54 12.52 6.43
CA ASP A 79 -13.77 11.29 6.61
C ASP A 79 -14.34 10.49 7.79
N HIS A 80 -14.23 9.15 7.69
CA HIS A 80 -14.64 8.29 8.79
C HIS A 80 -13.74 8.54 10.00
N LYS A 81 -14.36 8.82 11.15
CA LYS A 81 -13.66 8.88 12.43
C LYS A 81 -13.12 7.48 12.74
N ILE A 82 -11.80 7.38 12.83
CA ILE A 82 -11.05 6.16 13.18
C ILE A 82 -10.95 6.03 14.69
#